data_AF-A0A8X7C9R6-F1
#
_entry.id   AF-A0A8X7C9R6-F1
#
_cell.length_a   1.000
_cell.length_b   1.000
_cell.length_c   1.000
_cell.angle_alpha   90.00
_cell.angle_beta   90.00
_cell.angle_gamma   90.00
#
_symmetry.space_group_name_H-M   'P 1'
#
loop_
_entity.id
_entity.type
_entity.pdbx_description
1 polymer ?
#
loop_
_entity_poly.entity_id
_entity_poly.type
_entity_poly.pdbx_seq_one_letter_code
_entity_poly.pdbx_strand_id
1 'polypeptide(L)'
;MSERLKYSKYPTFLGFTLHSEVNCGKDIEKIADKARKRLKIVKYLSGSDWGSDASTLRITYTTLVHPVLEYGYQIFQVASSTNLKKLERVQLSAARIITGLRYSCTTDIVLYEADIHPLTMRLEVNSYRYFNKIKIFVCGFLNRTSLILNWTRVTNV
;
A
#
# COMPACT_ATOMS: atom_id res chain seq x y z
N MET A 1 0.89 -32.81 20.70
CA MET A 1 -0.35 -33.14 19.96
C MET A 1 -0.66 -31.96 19.06
N SER A 2 -0.39 -32.05 17.75
CA SER A 2 -0.65 -30.95 16.80
C SER A 2 -2.15 -30.92 16.48
N GLU A 3 -2.80 -29.78 16.72
CA GLU A 3 -4.22 -29.59 16.46
C GLU A 3 -4.48 -29.55 14.95
N ARG A 4 -5.42 -30.37 14.44
CA ARG A 4 -5.77 -30.40 13.01
C ARG A 4 -6.40 -29.07 12.61
N LEU A 5 -5.77 -28.37 11.67
CA LEU A 5 -6.30 -27.11 11.10
C LEU A 5 -7.65 -27.36 10.41
N LYS A 6 -8.66 -26.57 10.78
CA LYS A 6 -9.97 -26.57 10.12
C LYS A 6 -9.82 -26.02 8.70
N TYR A 7 -10.29 -26.77 7.71
CA TYR A 7 -10.31 -26.32 6.31
C TYR A 7 -11.30 -25.15 6.15
N SER A 8 -10.81 -24.05 5.57
CA SER A 8 -11.63 -22.89 5.19
C SER A 8 -11.44 -22.63 3.70
N LYS A 9 -12.56 -22.43 2.98
CA LYS A 9 -12.55 -22.17 1.54
C LYS A 9 -11.86 -20.84 1.17
N TYR A 10 -11.91 -19.85 2.07
CA TYR A 10 -11.30 -18.53 1.88
C TYR A 10 -10.53 -18.13 3.15
N PRO A 11 -9.31 -18.65 3.36
CA PRO A 11 -8.53 -18.34 4.54
C PRO A 11 -8.08 -16.88 4.50
N THR A 12 -8.07 -16.24 5.68
CA THR A 12 -7.49 -14.90 5.84
C THR A 12 -6.03 -15.01 6.22
N PHE A 13 -5.15 -14.38 5.44
CA PHE A 13 -3.72 -14.32 5.72
C PHE A 13 -3.26 -12.87 5.69
N LEU A 14 -2.59 -12.41 6.75
CA LEU A 14 -2.13 -11.02 6.89
C LEU A 14 -3.25 -9.99 6.63
N GLY A 15 -4.48 -10.30 7.02
CA GLY A 15 -5.64 -9.42 6.82
C GLY A 15 -6.21 -9.38 5.39
N PHE A 16 -5.68 -10.19 4.46
CA PHE A 16 -6.23 -10.39 3.11
C PHE A 16 -6.98 -11.72 3.02
N THR A 17 -8.09 -11.74 2.27
CA THR A 17 -8.81 -12.98 1.96
C THR A 17 -8.23 -13.63 0.73
N LEU A 18 -7.68 -14.84 0.87
CA LEU A 18 -7.15 -15.61 -0.25
C LEU A 18 -8.31 -16.21 -1.04
N HIS A 19 -8.63 -15.60 -2.17
CA HIS A 19 -9.59 -16.12 -3.13
C HIS A 19 -8.89 -16.98 -4.18
N SER A 20 -9.57 -18.03 -4.65
CA SER A 20 -9.06 -18.86 -5.77
C SER A 20 -8.99 -18.08 -7.09
N GLU A 21 -9.78 -17.01 -7.19
CA GLU A 21 -9.75 -16.05 -8.29
C GLU A 21 -9.07 -14.76 -7.78
N VAL A 22 -8.22 -14.15 -8.60
CA VAL A 22 -7.49 -12.91 -8.27
C VAL A 22 -8.43 -11.69 -8.36
N ASN A 23 -9.57 -11.74 -7.68
CA ASN A 23 -10.50 -10.62 -7.61
C ASN A 23 -10.26 -9.83 -6.31
N CYS A 24 -9.32 -8.89 -6.37
CA CYS A 24 -8.95 -8.06 -5.22
C CYS A 24 -9.97 -6.93 -4.90
N GLY A 25 -11.09 -6.84 -5.62
CA GLY A 25 -12.02 -5.72 -5.50
C GLY A 25 -12.57 -5.51 -4.09
N LYS A 26 -12.97 -6.60 -3.42
CA LYS A 26 -13.48 -6.56 -2.04
C LYS A 26 -12.41 -6.15 -1.03
N ASP A 27 -11.17 -6.58 -1.24
CA ASP A 27 -10.07 -6.24 -0.34
C ASP A 27 -9.61 -4.80 -0.52
N ILE A 28 -9.58 -4.29 -1.76
CA ILE A 28 -9.34 -2.87 -2.05
C ILE A 28 -10.42 -2.00 -1.40
N GLU A 29 -11.68 -2.42 -1.42
CA GLU A 29 -12.77 -1.70 -0.76
C GLU A 29 -12.59 -1.66 0.76
N LYS A 30 -12.26 -2.80 1.39
CA LYS A 30 -11.91 -2.83 2.83
C LYS A 30 -10.75 -1.90 3.16
N ILE A 31 -9.72 -1.85 2.32
CA ILE A 31 -8.57 -0.94 2.49
C ILE A 31 -9.03 0.52 2.37
N ALA A 32 -9.81 0.84 1.33
CA ALA A 32 -10.36 2.18 1.12
C ALA A 32 -11.20 2.63 2.32
N ASP A 33 -12.03 1.75 2.89
CA ASP A 33 -12.86 2.07 4.06
C ASP A 33 -12.03 2.29 5.33
N LYS A 34 -10.99 1.47 5.55
CA LYS A 34 -10.02 1.71 6.63
C LYS A 34 -9.34 3.07 6.46
N ALA A 35 -8.91 3.40 5.25
CA ALA A 35 -8.27 4.68 4.94
C ALA A 35 -9.25 5.87 5.12
N ARG A 36 -10.50 5.75 4.68
CA ARG A 36 -11.55 6.77 4.90
C ARG A 36 -11.83 7.01 6.38
N LYS A 37 -11.84 5.95 7.20
CA LYS A 37 -11.98 6.08 8.66
C LYS A 37 -10.84 6.90 9.26
N ARG A 38 -9.59 6.65 8.86
CA ARG A 38 -8.43 7.44 9.28
C ARG A 38 -8.49 8.86 8.75
N LEU A 39 -8.98 9.06 7.54
CA LEU A 39 -9.12 10.36 6.91
C LEU A 39 -10.07 11.30 7.67
N LYS A 40 -11.07 10.76 8.37
CA LYS A 40 -11.95 11.57 9.24
C LYS A 40 -11.17 12.34 10.31
N ILE A 41 -10.03 11.81 10.77
CA ILE A 41 -9.16 12.49 11.74
C ILE A 41 -8.54 13.73 11.10
N VAL A 42 -7.98 13.59 9.89
CA VAL A 42 -7.42 14.72 9.12
C VAL A 42 -8.50 15.77 8.85
N LYS A 43 -9.72 15.33 8.51
CA LYS A 43 -10.86 16.23 8.30
C LYS A 43 -11.24 17.01 9.57
N TYR A 44 -11.22 16.35 10.72
CA TYR A 44 -11.50 16.98 12.00
C TYR A 44 -10.45 18.05 12.35
N LEU A 45 -9.17 17.75 12.14
CA LEU A 45 -8.07 18.69 12.38
C LEU A 45 -8.13 19.92 11.45
N SER A 46 -8.53 19.71 10.19
CA SER A 46 -8.69 20.77 9.20
C SER A 46 -9.83 21.75 9.56
N GLY A 47 -10.91 21.26 10.17
CA GLY A 47 -12.09 22.07 10.52
C GLY A 47 -12.07 22.72 11.90
N SER A 48 -10.93 22.68 12.62
CA SER A 48 -10.80 23.30 13.95
C SER A 48 -10.71 24.83 13.84
N ASP A 49 -11.29 25.57 14.79
CA ASP A 49 -11.44 27.05 14.75
C ASP A 49 -10.14 27.83 14.55
N TRP A 50 -9.00 27.26 14.95
CA TRP A 50 -7.68 27.87 14.83
C TRP A 50 -6.92 27.49 13.54
N GLY A 51 -7.48 26.58 12.72
CA GLY A 51 -6.89 26.12 11.46
C GLY A 51 -5.60 25.32 11.65
N SER A 52 -5.56 24.07 11.19
CA SER A 52 -4.29 23.33 11.11
C SER A 52 -3.53 23.77 9.85
N ASP A 53 -2.22 24.02 9.98
CA ASP A 53 -1.37 24.35 8.83
C ASP A 53 -1.36 23.19 7.81
N ALA A 54 -1.31 23.52 6.52
CA ALA A 54 -1.34 22.54 5.43
C ALA A 54 -0.20 21.51 5.54
N SER A 55 0.97 21.94 6.03
CA SER A 55 2.11 21.03 6.27
C SER A 55 1.78 19.99 7.34
N THR A 56 1.13 20.39 8.43
CA THR A 56 0.72 19.48 9.52
C THR A 56 -0.35 18.50 9.07
N LEU A 57 -1.31 18.95 8.25
CA LEU A 57 -2.32 18.07 7.65
C LEU A 57 -1.70 17.09 6.66
N ARG A 58 -0.70 17.51 5.88
CA ARG A 58 0.06 16.61 5.00
C ARG A 58 0.83 15.56 5.78
N ILE A 59 1.49 15.94 6.88
CA ILE A 59 2.22 15.02 7.76
C ILE A 59 1.25 14.00 8.39
N THR A 60 0.10 14.45 8.91
CA THR A 60 -0.90 13.55 9.50
C THR A 60 -1.51 12.59 8.46
N TYR A 61 -1.77 13.05 7.24
CA TYR A 61 -2.15 12.17 6.13
C TYR A 61 -1.07 11.12 5.83
N THR A 62 0.18 11.56 5.70
CA THR A 62 1.31 10.70 5.35
C THR A 62 1.58 9.64 6.42
N THR A 63 1.34 9.95 7.68
CA THR A 63 1.58 9.05 8.81
C THR A 63 0.42 8.09 9.08
N LEU A 64 -0.83 8.52 8.92
CA LEU A 64 -2.00 7.73 9.33
C LEU A 64 -2.73 7.03 8.19
N VAL A 65 -2.86 7.70 7.05
CA VAL A 65 -3.68 7.22 5.92
C VAL A 65 -2.81 6.52 4.90
N HIS A 66 -1.65 7.10 4.59
CA HIS A 66 -0.75 6.59 3.57
C HIS A 66 -0.33 5.12 3.79
N PRO A 67 0.07 4.69 5.00
CA PRO A 67 0.48 3.30 5.22
C PRO A 67 -0.67 2.32 5.00
N VAL A 68 -1.92 2.74 5.22
CA VAL A 68 -3.10 1.91 4.98
C VAL A 68 -3.33 1.73 3.48
N LEU A 69 -3.15 2.78 2.68
CA LEU A 69 -3.32 2.72 1.22
C LEU A 69 -2.21 1.91 0.55
N GLU A 70 -0.98 1.98 1.05
CA GLU A 70 0.16 1.21 0.52
C GLU A 70 0.20 -0.24 1.06
N TYR A 71 -0.54 -0.57 2.12
CA TYR A 71 -0.49 -1.90 2.73
C TYR A 71 -1.00 -2.98 1.78
N GLY A 72 -0.12 -3.93 1.43
CA GLY A 72 -0.44 -5.06 0.58
C GLY A 72 -0.56 -4.72 -0.91
N TYR A 73 0.07 -3.62 -1.36
CA TYR A 73 0.13 -3.27 -2.77
C TYR A 73 0.67 -4.40 -3.65
N GLN A 74 1.54 -5.26 -3.12
CA GLN A 74 2.08 -6.42 -3.84
C GLN A 74 0.99 -7.37 -4.31
N ILE A 75 -0.14 -7.43 -3.57
CA ILE A 75 -1.26 -8.32 -3.83
C ILE A 75 -2.20 -7.67 -4.85
N PHE A 76 -2.57 -6.40 -4.63
CA PHE A 76 -3.58 -5.74 -5.46
C PHE A 76 -3.01 -4.94 -6.64
N GLN A 77 -1.69 -4.88 -6.85
CA GLN A 77 -1.10 -4.25 -8.04
C GLN A 77 -1.58 -4.88 -9.36
N VAL A 78 -2.02 -6.14 -9.32
CA VAL A 78 -2.58 -6.88 -10.48
C VAL A 78 -4.08 -6.59 -10.67
N ALA A 79 -4.70 -5.84 -9.75
CA ALA A 79 -6.12 -5.52 -9.84
C ALA A 79 -6.43 -4.57 -11.01
N SER A 80 -7.69 -4.58 -11.44
CA SER A 80 -8.15 -3.68 -12.50
C SER A 80 -7.94 -2.20 -12.14
N SER A 81 -7.63 -1.39 -13.16
CA SER A 81 -7.48 0.07 -13.01
C SER A 81 -8.70 0.73 -12.37
N THR A 82 -9.91 0.24 -12.64
CA THR A 82 -11.16 0.70 -12.03
C THR A 82 -11.18 0.54 -10.51
N ASN A 83 -10.61 -0.55 -9.99
CA ASN A 83 -10.52 -0.79 -8.56
C ASN A 83 -9.40 0.04 -7.92
N LEU A 84 -8.24 0.17 -8.58
CA LEU A 84 -7.15 1.04 -8.10
C LEU A 84 -7.59 2.50 -7.98
N LYS A 85 -8.42 3.00 -8.92
CA LYS A 85 -9.05 4.33 -8.84
C LYS A 85 -9.88 4.55 -7.57
N LYS A 86 -10.30 3.51 -6.85
CA LYS A 86 -10.99 3.69 -5.56
C LYS A 86 -10.04 4.21 -4.49
N LEU A 87 -8.78 3.76 -4.49
CA LEU A 87 -7.74 4.21 -3.56
C LEU A 87 -7.29 5.64 -3.91
N GLU A 88 -7.11 5.94 -5.20
CA GLU A 88 -6.79 7.28 -5.68
C GLU A 88 -7.84 8.32 -5.25
N ARG A 89 -9.13 7.95 -5.27
CA ARG A 89 -10.20 8.83 -4.78
C ARG A 89 -10.07 9.16 -3.30
N VAL A 90 -9.57 8.24 -2.48
CA VAL A 90 -9.31 8.50 -1.05
C VAL A 90 -8.17 9.50 -0.89
N GLN A 91 -7.07 9.31 -1.65
CA GLN A 91 -5.96 10.26 -1.66
C GLN A 91 -6.39 11.64 -2.15
N LEU A 92 -7.16 11.73 -3.23
CA LEU A 92 -7.66 13.00 -3.75
C LEU A 92 -8.57 13.70 -2.73
N SER A 93 -9.42 12.95 -2.04
CA SER A 93 -10.22 13.51 -0.94
C SER A 93 -9.34 14.07 0.17
N ALA A 94 -8.21 13.43 0.48
CA ALA A 94 -7.26 13.93 1.47
C ALA A 94 -6.56 15.21 0.99
N ALA A 95 -6.09 15.24 -0.25
CA ALA A 95 -5.46 16.40 -0.85
C ALA A 95 -6.41 17.62 -0.86
N ARG A 96 -7.70 17.41 -1.12
CA ARG A 96 -8.72 18.48 -1.02
C ARG A 96 -8.94 18.98 0.40
N ILE A 97 -8.90 18.10 1.41
CA ILE A 97 -8.99 18.50 2.81
C ILE A 97 -7.78 19.33 3.23
N ILE A 98 -6.57 18.94 2.77
CA ILE A 98 -5.32 19.65 3.08
C ILE A 98 -5.29 21.04 2.44
N THR A 99 -5.71 21.15 1.18
CA THR A 99 -5.60 22.39 0.40
C THR A 99 -6.82 23.31 0.52
N GLY A 100 -7.98 22.78 0.93
CA GLY A 100 -9.25 23.51 0.92
C GLY A 100 -9.79 23.82 -0.49
N LEU A 101 -9.20 23.24 -1.55
CA LEU A 101 -9.57 23.54 -2.93
C LEU A 101 -10.95 22.99 -3.31
N ARG A 102 -11.68 23.77 -4.12
CA ARG A 102 -13.01 23.41 -4.63
C ARG A 102 -12.99 22.19 -5.54
N TYR A 103 -14.11 21.46 -5.58
CA TYR A 103 -14.27 20.28 -6.44
C TYR A 103 -14.10 20.54 -7.94
N SER A 104 -14.26 21.79 -8.40
CA SER A 104 -14.02 22.20 -9.79
C SER A 104 -12.56 22.14 -10.21
N CYS A 105 -11.60 22.19 -9.28
CA CYS A 105 -10.18 22.09 -9.59
C CYS A 105 -9.84 20.69 -10.10
N THR A 106 -8.99 20.63 -11.13
CA THR A 106 -8.48 19.38 -11.70
C THR A 106 -7.67 18.59 -10.66
N THR A 107 -7.61 17.28 -10.83
CA THR A 107 -6.91 16.37 -9.90
C THR A 107 -5.44 16.74 -9.74
N ASP A 108 -4.81 17.12 -10.83
CA ASP A 108 -3.36 17.33 -10.89
C ASP A 108 -2.97 18.60 -10.15
N ILE A 109 -3.76 19.67 -10.30
CA ILE A 109 -3.57 20.92 -9.55
C ILE A 109 -3.74 20.68 -8.05
N VAL A 110 -4.77 19.92 -7.64
CA VAL A 110 -5.02 19.63 -6.23
C VAL A 110 -3.89 18.81 -5.61
N LEU A 111 -3.35 17.83 -6.34
CA LEU A 111 -2.22 17.02 -5.89
C LEU A 111 -0.92 17.82 -5.83
N TYR A 112 -0.68 18.67 -6.82
CA TYR A 112 0.46 19.58 -6.86
C TYR A 112 0.45 20.55 -5.67
N GLU A 113 -0.66 21.23 -5.44
CA GLU A 113 -0.82 22.19 -4.34
C GLU A 113 -0.71 21.50 -2.96
N ALA A 114 -1.22 20.27 -2.85
CA ALA A 114 -1.12 19.50 -1.62
C ALA A 114 0.30 18.96 -1.34
N ASP A 115 1.24 19.08 -2.30
CA ASP A 115 2.56 18.44 -2.26
C ASP A 115 2.46 16.91 -2.08
N ILE A 116 1.54 16.28 -2.83
CA ILE A 116 1.29 14.84 -2.78
C ILE A 116 1.41 14.23 -4.18
N HIS A 117 2.30 13.24 -4.31
CA HIS A 117 2.50 12.51 -5.56
C HIS A 117 1.35 11.53 -5.83
N PRO A 118 0.98 11.29 -7.11
CA PRO A 118 -0.01 10.27 -7.47
C PRO A 118 0.30 8.90 -6.84
N LEU A 119 -0.75 8.20 -6.38
CA LEU A 119 -0.59 6.92 -5.69
C LEU A 119 0.12 5.88 -6.57
N THR A 120 -0.25 5.83 -7.85
CA THR A 120 0.33 4.92 -8.86
C THR A 120 1.85 5.05 -8.93
N MET A 121 2.37 6.26 -9.05
CA MET A 121 3.81 6.53 -9.12
C MET A 121 4.54 5.98 -7.88
N ARG A 122 3.96 6.18 -6.69
CA ARG A 122 4.54 5.63 -5.44
C ARG A 122 4.50 4.12 -5.39
N LEU A 123 3.38 3.52 -5.82
CA LEU A 123 3.25 2.06 -5.88
C LEU A 123 4.29 1.45 -6.83
N GLU A 124 4.54 2.06 -7.99
CA GLU A 124 5.58 1.62 -8.93
C GLU A 124 6.98 1.65 -8.30
N VAL A 125 7.35 2.74 -7.63
CA VAL A 125 8.62 2.85 -6.91
C VAL A 125 8.74 1.77 -5.82
N ASN A 126 7.65 1.53 -5.09
CA ASN A 126 7.62 0.50 -4.06
C ASN A 126 7.76 -0.91 -4.66
N SER A 127 7.05 -1.21 -5.76
CA SER A 127 7.17 -2.47 -6.51
C SER A 127 8.59 -2.71 -6.98
N TYR A 128 9.23 -1.68 -7.55
CA TYR A 128 10.63 -1.78 -7.98
C TYR A 128 11.59 -2.08 -6.82
N ARG A 129 11.45 -1.35 -5.70
CA ARG A 129 12.26 -1.59 -4.48
C ARG A 129 12.06 -3.01 -3.96
N TYR A 130 10.83 -3.50 -3.96
CA TYR A 130 10.50 -4.85 -3.50
C TYR A 130 11.08 -5.92 -4.42
N PHE A 131 10.92 -5.76 -5.74
CA PHE A 131 11.52 -6.67 -6.71
C PHE A 131 13.05 -6.74 -6.57
N ASN A 132 13.72 -5.60 -6.41
CA ASN A 132 15.16 -5.56 -6.19
C ASN A 132 15.56 -6.27 -4.90
N LYS A 133 14.81 -6.11 -3.81
CA LYS A 133 15.04 -6.86 -2.57
C LYS A 133 14.91 -8.37 -2.77
N ILE A 134 13.88 -8.82 -3.50
CA ILE A 134 13.73 -10.24 -3.85
C ILE A 134 14.91 -10.71 -4.69
N LYS A 135 15.29 -9.98 -5.73
CA LYS A 135 16.42 -10.34 -6.61
C LYS A 135 17.72 -10.48 -5.82
N ILE A 136 18.02 -9.54 -4.94
CA ILE A 136 19.20 -9.59 -4.07
C ILE A 136 19.11 -10.79 -3.12
N PHE A 137 17.95 -11.03 -2.51
CA PHE A 137 17.76 -12.16 -1.60
C PHE A 137 17.96 -13.51 -2.31
N VAL A 138 17.34 -13.68 -3.49
CA VAL A 138 17.47 -14.91 -4.29
C VAL A 138 18.89 -15.10 -4.79
N CYS A 139 19.54 -14.06 -5.32
CA CYS A 139 20.93 -14.14 -5.78
C CYS A 139 21.91 -14.42 -4.63
N GLY A 140 21.71 -13.78 -3.47
CA GLY A 140 22.49 -14.03 -2.26
C GLY A 140 22.29 -15.45 -1.71
N PHE A 141 21.07 -15.99 -1.79
CA PHE A 141 20.77 -17.37 -1.43
C PHE A 141 21.42 -18.36 -2.39
N LEU A 142 21.28 -18.16 -3.71
CA LEU A 142 21.88 -19.00 -4.74
C LEU A 142 23.41 -19.01 -4.64
N ASN A 143 24.03 -17.86 -4.40
CA ASN A 143 25.49 -17.75 -4.19
C ASN A 143 25.95 -18.48 -2.92
N ARG A 144 25.14 -18.46 -1.84
CA ARG A 144 25.45 -19.22 -0.62
C ARG A 144 25.29 -20.73 -0.84
N THR A 145 24.23 -21.16 -1.53
CA THR A 145 24.01 -22.59 -1.82
C THR A 145 25.03 -23.14 -2.80
N SER A 146 25.45 -22.37 -3.81
CA SER A 146 26.49 -22.79 -4.75
C SER A 146 27.86 -22.91 -4.07
N LEU A 147 28.17 -22.01 -3.13
CA LEU A 147 29.37 -22.10 -2.28
C LEU A 147 29.34 -23.35 -1.38
N ILE A 148 28.22 -23.65 -0.72
CA ILE A 148 28.07 -24.86 0.11
C ILE A 148 28.19 -26.14 -0.73
N LEU A 149 27.53 -26.19 -1.88
CA LEU A 149 27.59 -27.34 -2.79
C LEU A 149 29.00 -27.56 -3.35
N ASN A 150 29.72 -26.49 -3.70
CA ASN A 150 31.11 -26.57 -4.13
C ASN A 150 32.04 -27.00 -2.99
N TRP A 151 31.83 -26.52 -1.76
CA TRP A 151 32.58 -26.96 -0.58
C TRP A 151 32.42 -28.47 -0.32
N THR A 152 31.18 -28.97 -0.35
CA THR A 152 30.92 -30.42 -0.17
C THR A 152 31.51 -31.30 -1.27
N ARG A 153 31.76 -30.72 -2.45
CA ARG A 153 32.41 -31.42 -3.57
C ARG A 153 33.93 -31.48 -3.40
N VAL A 154 34.54 -30.48 -2.76
CA VAL A 154 35.99 -30.42 -2.49
C VAL A 154 36.39 -31.33 -1.32
N THR A 155 35.51 -31.55 -0.34
CA THR A 155 35.80 -32.36 0.86
C THR A 155 35.50 -33.87 0.70
N ASN A 156 35.01 -34.30 -0.46
CA ASN A 156 34.67 -35.70 -0.75
C ASN A 156 35.70 -36.39 -1.68
N VAL A 157 36.95 -35.92 -1.66
CA VAL A 157 38.15 -36.53 -2.28
C VAL A 157 39.19 -36.70 -1.19
#